data_AF-A0A557ZQV4-F1
#
_entry.id   AF-A0A557ZQV4-F1
#
_cell.length_a   1.000
_cell.length_b   1.000
_cell.length_c   1.000
_cell.angle_alpha   90.00
_cell.angle_beta   90.00
_cell.angle_gamma   90.00
#
_symmetry.space_group_name_H-M   'P 1'
#
loop_
_entity.id
_entity.type
_entity.pdbx_description
1 polymer ?
#
loop_
_entity_poly.entity_id
_entity_poly.type
_entity_poly.pdbx_seq_one_letter_code
_entity_poly.pdbx_strand_id
1 'polypeptide(L)' 'MTTVPPGEEPVVVGVDGSDSALDAVRWGAAESVRRRLPLRLLHVCSVPSLGRDW' A
#
# COMPACT_ATOMS: atom_id res chain seq x y z
N MET A 1 -6.66 -14.54 2.88
CA MET A 1 -5.75 -14.07 1.81
C MET A 1 -6.49 -14.28 0.50
N THR A 2 -7.19 -13.25 0.01
CA THR A 2 -8.04 -13.38 -1.18
C THR A 2 -7.14 -13.36 -2.42
N THR A 3 -7.00 -14.48 -3.10
CA THR A 3 -6.33 -14.57 -4.40
C THR A 3 -7.16 -13.80 -5.41
N VAL A 4 -6.59 -12.73 -5.95
CA VAL A 4 -7.17 -11.98 -7.05
C VAL A 4 -6.96 -12.81 -8.33
N PRO A 5 -7.97 -13.05 -9.17
CA PRO A 5 -7.77 -13.74 -10.42
C PRO A 5 -6.74 -12.98 -11.29
N PRO A 6 -5.87 -13.69 -12.04
CA PRO A 6 -4.85 -13.04 -12.86
C PRO A 6 -5.51 -12.06 -13.84
N GLY A 7 -5.15 -10.78 -13.72
CA GLY A 7 -5.72 -9.68 -14.51
C GLY A 7 -6.37 -8.55 -13.70
N GLU A 8 -6.56 -8.71 -12.39
CA GLU A 8 -7.21 -7.70 -11.51
C GLU A 8 -6.30 -7.19 -10.37
N GLU A 9 -4.99 -7.43 -10.44
CA GLU A 9 -4.08 -7.06 -9.36
C GLU A 9 -4.06 -5.54 -9.11
N PRO A 10 -4.28 -5.07 -7.87
CA PRO A 10 -4.38 -3.65 -7.58
C PRO A 10 -3.04 -2.95 -7.73
N VAL A 11 -3.07 -1.64 -8.00
CA VAL A 11 -1.92 -0.78 -7.74
C VAL A 11 -1.77 -0.65 -6.22
N VAL A 12 -0.62 -1.05 -5.69
CA VAL A 12 -0.33 -1.01 -4.26
C VAL A 12 0.64 0.15 -3.97
N VAL A 13 0.29 0.99 -3.01
CA VAL A 13 1.13 2.11 -2.55
C VAL A 13 1.36 1.99 -1.05
N GLY A 14 2.63 1.99 -0.65
CA GLY A 14 3.04 2.10 0.75
C GLY A 14 2.90 3.54 1.24
N VAL A 15 2.37 3.74 2.45
CA VAL A 15 2.26 5.05 3.09
C VAL A 15 2.89 5.01 4.48
N ASP A 16 3.60 6.06 4.88
CA ASP A 16 4.23 6.21 6.19
C ASP A 16 3.98 7.59 6.84
N GLY A 17 3.21 8.46 6.17
CA GLY A 17 2.88 9.81 6.64
C GLY A 17 3.85 10.91 6.16
N SER A 18 4.90 10.55 5.42
CA SER A 18 5.82 11.52 4.80
C SER A 18 5.21 12.23 3.58
N ASP A 19 5.80 13.36 3.19
CA ASP A 19 5.44 14.06 1.94
C ASP A 19 5.73 13.19 0.70
N SER A 20 6.80 12.39 0.73
CA SER A 20 7.12 11.48 -0.37
C SER A 20 6.08 10.35 -0.50
N ALA A 21 5.51 9.88 0.62
CA ALA A 21 4.38 8.96 0.56
C ALA A 21 3.13 9.62 -0.07
N LEU A 22 2.90 10.91 0.16
CA LEU A 22 1.79 11.62 -0.49
C LEU A 22 1.99 11.71 -2.01
N ASP A 23 3.21 11.97 -2.48
CA ASP A 23 3.53 11.95 -3.90
C ASP A 23 3.37 10.56 -4.53
N ALA A 24 3.75 9.50 -3.80
CA ALA A 24 3.50 8.12 -4.22
C ALA A 24 1.99 7.81 -4.35
N VAL A 25 1.15 8.32 -3.43
CA VAL A 25 -0.31 8.18 -3.50
C VAL A 25 -0.87 8.87 -4.74
N ARG A 26 -0.42 10.10 -5.04
CA ARG A 26 -0.85 10.84 -6.24
C ARG A 26 -0.52 10.07 -7.52
N TRP A 27 0.71 9.54 -7.61
CA TRP A 27 1.12 8.73 -8.75
C TRP A 27 0.30 7.43 -8.84
N GLY A 28 0.12 6.72 -7.72
CA GLY A 28 -0.61 5.45 -7.68
C GLY A 28 -2.08 5.59 -8.06
N ALA A 29 -2.72 6.69 -7.66
CA ALA A 29 -4.08 7.02 -8.07
C ALA A 29 -4.18 7.29 -9.58
N ALA A 30 -3.23 8.03 -10.15
CA ALA A 30 -3.19 8.22 -11.60
C ALA A 30 -2.99 6.89 -12.34
N GLU A 31 -2.13 6.03 -11.81
CA GLU A 31 -1.84 4.72 -12.42
C GLU A 31 -3.01 3.74 -12.32
N SER A 32 -3.74 3.73 -11.21
CA SER A 32 -4.91 2.89 -11.01
C SER A 32 -6.01 3.25 -12.00
N VAL A 33 -6.22 4.55 -12.27
CA VAL A 33 -7.14 5.04 -13.30
C VAL A 33 -6.69 4.62 -14.70
N ARG A 34 -5.41 4.82 -15.04
CA ARG A 34 -4.85 4.45 -16.35
C ARG A 34 -5.03 2.96 -16.67
N ARG A 35 -4.84 2.10 -15.66
CA ARG A 35 -4.93 0.64 -15.81
C ARG A 35 -6.33 0.07 -15.58
N ARG A 36 -7.29 0.89 -15.11
CA ARG A 36 -8.62 0.44 -14.65
C ARG A 36 -8.52 -0.63 -13.57
N LEU A 37 -7.58 -0.44 -12.64
CA LEU A 37 -7.34 -1.35 -11.51
C LEU A 37 -7.66 -0.63 -10.19
N PRO A 38 -8.01 -1.36 -9.12
CA PRO A 38 -8.18 -0.76 -7.80
C PRO A 38 -6.85 -0.18 -7.27
N LEU A 39 -6.94 0.89 -6.47
CA LEU A 39 -5.82 1.40 -5.66
C LEU A 39 -5.91 0.81 -4.25
N ARG A 40 -4.80 0.28 -3.73
CA ARG A 40 -4.69 -0.21 -2.36
C ARG A 40 -3.56 0.51 -1.62
N LEU A 41 -3.91 1.23 -0.56
CA LEU A 41 -2.94 1.86 0.33
C LEU A 41 -2.56 0.88 1.45
N LEU A 42 -1.27 0.76 1.73
CA LEU A 42 -0.73 -0.07 2.81
C LEU A 42 0.13 0.77 3.74
N HIS A 43 -0.18 0.73 5.03
CA HIS A 43 0.64 1.31 6.08
C HIS A 43 1.24 0.19 6.93
N VAL A 44 2.56 0.17 7.09
CA VAL A 44 3.24 -0.81 7.95
C VAL A 44 3.59 -0.14 9.26
N CYS A 45 2.91 -0.55 10.33
CA CYS A 45 3.29 -0.18 11.68
C CYS A 45 4.22 -1.24 12.26
N SER A 46 5.41 -0.84 12.71
CA SER A 46 6.17 -1.69 13.63
C SER A 46 5.38 -1.81 14.93
N VAL A 47 4.93 -3.02 15.25
CA VAL A 47 4.57 -3.32 16.63
C VAL A 47 5.85 -3.23 17.45
N PRO A 48 5.86 -2.50 18.58
CA PRO A 48 7.01 -2.57 19.48
C PRO A 48 7.29 -4.04 19.75
N SER A 49 8.53 -4.48 19.56
CA SER A 49 8.97 -5.78 20.03
C SER A 49 8.52 -5.88 21.48
N LEU A 50 7.54 -6.74 21.77
CA LEU A 50 7.12 -7.01 23.15
C LEU A 50 8.42 -7.29 23.91
N GLY A 51 8.74 -6.39 24.85
CA GLY A 51 9.82 -6.60 25.80
C GLY A 51 9.59 -7.97 26.40
N ARG A 52 10.43 -8.92 26.00
CA ARG A 52 10.50 -10.23 26.59
C ARG A 52 11.91 -10.37 27.10
N ASP A 53 12.15 -9.54 28.09
CA ASP A 53 13.16 -9.67 29.11
C ASP A 53 12.90 -11.02 29.81
N TRP A 54 13.59 -12.06 29.33
CA TRP A 54 13.89 -13.28 30.08
C TRP A 54 15.39 -13.34 30.28
#